data_AF-A0A8H7LRE4-F1
#
_entry.id   AF-A0A8H7LRE4-F1
#
_cell.length_a   1.000
_cell.length_b   1.000
_cell.length_c   1.000
_cell.angle_alpha   90.00
_cell.angle_beta   90.00
_cell.angle_gamma   90.00
#
_symmetry.space_group_name_H-M   'P 1'
#
loop_
_entity.id
_entity.type
_entity.pdbx_description
1 polymer ?
#
loop_
_entity_poly.entity_id
_entity_poly.type
_entity_poly.pdbx_seq_one_letter_code
_entity_poly.pdbx_strand_id
1 'polypeptide(L)'
;RHYTERNKTNRQYGEAWSAEEWWRIQQKIRDEYATVGQYVIATNQTPLTGFCGSKKAHPVYFTIANLPKRIQRTHSHRAMVLVGYLPIPDLDCEPNDKAARFMKDKLFNDCMRNLLRPLTEAEQTGIEVVCADGGVCRIYPTLSAAIADFPEQCRNACTRGSGCPVCVVQPNVRGDLDPDVPLCQKVPTLNAIIEHRKEGSPNFEDWGLHDMWPWWNQHTYIDIATMHTPDLLHQCHKGVFKDHLAKYMIPKLIGAKELNKRYVLMPRHPGIWHFKRGISKLLQSTGREAKEMMKVFLPATAGAGPKAVQATHALLKFMYLAHSSTLTEAELSKMDEKLAIFHNEKSAFNALLKTPKGFHNIPKFHSLQHYTHSIRSLGTPNGYNTKAPKRLHIDLTKAGFKASNKNDDTEIEQMKEYIQRMDALALHRAYLDFRSRPEGKDEAEDWRDGWQDFDLFDEQTGLFHKMGAADLDELADPDSGQDVALDTDSNSDTDSNDGDFEAGCVVKKVVGDERDAQPRIHDTQSQGLATDLRAQQQGTKIHYPNPEIVTANCGRFVAVEYLIKAHMATNLINDVSLYLKRLHPNLPPPHSSWIPSCIPGLLLDYFTCHSPSNLLNPPM
;
A
#
# COMPACT_ATOMS: atom_id res chain seq x y z
N ARG A 1 5.26 -20.46 6.04
CA ARG A 1 3.85 -20.28 6.49
C ARG A 1 3.82 -20.08 8.00
N HIS A 2 2.93 -19.21 8.52
CA HIS A 2 2.86 -18.86 9.95
C HIS A 2 1.55 -19.35 10.58
N TYR A 3 1.61 -19.79 11.84
CA TYR A 3 0.44 -20.27 12.61
C TYR A 3 0.43 -19.67 14.01
N THR A 4 -0.76 -19.50 14.59
CA THR A 4 -0.90 -19.00 15.98
C THR A 4 -0.82 -20.11 17.03
N GLU A 5 -0.90 -21.38 16.61
CA GLU A 5 -0.88 -22.55 17.49
C GLU A 5 0.08 -23.64 16.96
N ARG A 6 0.67 -24.44 17.87
CA ARG A 6 1.63 -25.52 17.52
C ARG A 6 1.03 -26.60 16.61
N ASN A 7 -0.26 -26.87 16.78
CA ASN A 7 -1.03 -27.84 16.01
C ASN A 7 -1.31 -27.39 14.55
N LYS A 8 -0.87 -26.18 14.16
CA LYS A 8 -1.05 -25.60 12.81
C LYS A 8 -2.52 -25.44 12.38
N THR A 9 -3.44 -25.27 13.32
CA THR A 9 -4.89 -25.14 13.04
C THR A 9 -5.28 -23.77 12.51
N ASN A 10 -4.67 -22.69 13.02
CA ASN A 10 -5.06 -21.33 12.67
C ASN A 10 -3.90 -20.57 12.03
N ARG A 11 -3.95 -20.51 10.69
CA ARG A 11 -2.95 -19.84 9.86
C ARG A 11 -3.01 -18.33 10.00
N GLN A 12 -1.84 -17.69 9.96
CA GLN A 12 -1.68 -16.24 10.00
C GLN A 12 -1.03 -15.72 8.71
N TYR A 13 -1.59 -14.62 8.20
CA TYR A 13 -1.17 -13.89 7.01
C TYR A 13 -0.67 -12.50 7.43
N GLY A 14 0.38 -12.02 6.80
CA GLY A 14 0.97 -10.72 7.09
C GLY A 14 1.86 -10.25 5.95
N GLU A 15 3.06 -10.81 5.87
CA GLU A 15 4.06 -10.53 4.84
C GLU A 15 3.85 -11.45 3.62
N ALA A 16 4.40 -11.12 2.46
CA ALA A 16 4.23 -11.89 1.23
C ALA A 16 4.65 -13.37 1.38
N TRP A 17 5.77 -13.63 2.08
CA TRP A 17 6.25 -14.99 2.35
C TRP A 17 5.38 -15.79 3.34
N SER A 18 4.43 -15.16 4.02
CA SER A 18 3.43 -15.87 4.84
C SER A 18 2.20 -16.32 4.04
N ALA A 19 1.97 -15.68 2.89
CA ALA A 19 0.84 -15.88 1.99
C ALA A 19 1.04 -17.10 1.07
N GLU A 20 0.03 -17.47 0.28
CA GLU A 20 0.05 -18.71 -0.52
C GLU A 20 0.90 -18.62 -1.77
N GLU A 21 0.83 -17.47 -2.47
CA GLU A 21 1.31 -17.36 -3.83
C GLU A 21 2.83 -17.54 -3.91
N TRP A 22 3.55 -17.04 -2.91
CA TRP A 22 4.99 -17.25 -2.79
C TRP A 22 5.39 -18.72 -2.86
N TRP A 23 4.76 -19.55 -2.04
CA TRP A 23 5.07 -20.97 -1.95
C TRP A 23 4.59 -21.72 -3.18
N ARG A 24 3.45 -21.31 -3.74
CA ARG A 24 2.92 -21.88 -4.99
C ARG A 24 3.90 -21.68 -6.16
N ILE A 25 4.48 -20.49 -6.27
CA ILE A 25 5.47 -20.18 -7.31
C ILE A 25 6.78 -20.93 -7.05
N GLN A 26 7.28 -20.91 -5.81
CA GLN A 26 8.50 -21.63 -5.45
C GLN A 26 8.43 -23.12 -5.82
N GLN A 27 7.28 -23.77 -5.61
CA GLN A 27 7.05 -25.17 -5.98
C GLN A 27 7.04 -25.44 -7.49
N LYS A 28 6.85 -24.42 -8.33
CA LYS A 28 6.87 -24.55 -9.79
C LYS A 28 8.27 -24.37 -10.39
N ILE A 29 9.22 -23.83 -9.63
CA ILE A 29 10.60 -23.71 -10.06
C ILE A 29 11.25 -25.08 -9.99
N ARG A 30 11.84 -25.53 -11.10
CA ARG A 30 12.48 -26.86 -11.21
C ARG A 30 13.90 -26.88 -10.66
N ASP A 31 14.53 -25.72 -10.54
CA ASP A 31 15.86 -25.58 -9.96
C ASP A 31 15.76 -25.72 -8.44
N GLU A 32 16.21 -26.88 -7.94
CA GLU A 32 16.14 -27.29 -6.53
C GLU A 32 16.84 -26.30 -5.59
N TYR A 33 17.88 -25.63 -6.08
CA TYR A 33 18.72 -24.73 -5.28
C TYR A 33 18.46 -23.24 -5.56
N ALA A 34 17.40 -22.92 -6.30
CA ALA A 34 17.01 -21.55 -6.57
C ALA A 34 15.87 -21.06 -5.69
N THR A 35 15.75 -19.74 -5.58
CA THR A 35 14.65 -19.09 -4.84
C THR A 35 13.87 -18.13 -5.73
N VAL A 36 12.60 -17.94 -5.41
CA VAL A 36 11.79 -16.86 -5.97
C VAL A 36 12.25 -15.51 -5.39
N GLY A 37 12.41 -14.52 -6.27
CA GLY A 37 12.50 -13.10 -5.92
C GLY A 37 11.24 -12.39 -6.38
N GLN A 38 10.25 -12.26 -5.50
CA GLN A 38 8.99 -11.64 -5.91
C GLN A 38 9.15 -10.13 -6.02
N TYR A 39 8.74 -9.54 -7.13
CA TYR A 39 8.72 -8.10 -7.30
C TYR A 39 7.30 -7.57 -7.49
N VAL A 40 7.13 -6.30 -7.10
CA VAL A 40 5.88 -5.56 -7.15
C VAL A 40 6.12 -4.31 -7.96
N ILE A 41 5.23 -4.06 -8.90
CA ILE A 41 5.20 -2.79 -9.62
C ILE A 41 4.13 -1.90 -9.02
N ALA A 42 4.34 -0.60 -9.05
CA ALA A 42 3.30 0.37 -8.73
C ALA A 42 3.26 1.43 -9.80
N THR A 43 2.07 1.71 -10.31
CA THR A 43 1.84 2.73 -11.32
C THR A 43 0.72 3.64 -10.83
N ASN A 44 0.88 4.94 -11.09
CA ASN A 44 -0.14 5.93 -10.75
C ASN A 44 0.16 7.23 -11.51
N GLN A 45 -0.70 7.61 -12.44
CA GLN A 45 -0.58 8.90 -13.13
C GLN A 45 -0.79 10.06 -12.16
N THR A 46 0.02 11.12 -12.27
CA THR A 46 -0.02 12.25 -11.33
C THR A 46 0.14 13.59 -12.03
N PRO A 47 -0.61 14.63 -11.63
CA PRO A 47 -0.36 15.99 -12.06
C PRO A 47 0.97 16.49 -11.49
N LEU A 48 1.68 17.26 -12.30
CA LEU A 48 2.94 17.93 -11.95
C LEU A 48 2.70 19.35 -11.44
N THR A 49 1.61 19.98 -11.90
CA THR A 49 1.19 21.35 -11.59
C THR A 49 -0.10 21.32 -10.76
N GLY A 50 -0.19 22.17 -9.74
CA GLY A 50 -1.30 22.16 -8.76
C GLY A 50 -2.47 23.11 -9.05
N PHE A 51 -2.32 24.06 -9.98
CA PHE A 51 -3.34 25.11 -10.22
C PHE A 51 -3.45 25.52 -11.70
N CYS A 52 -2.35 25.52 -12.45
CA CYS A 52 -2.33 25.93 -13.85
C CYS A 52 -1.28 25.10 -14.61
N GLY A 53 -1.68 24.44 -15.69
CA GLY A 53 -0.87 23.51 -16.46
C GLY A 53 -1.48 22.12 -16.45
N SER A 54 -1.73 21.55 -17.63
CA SER A 54 -2.24 20.17 -17.82
C SER A 54 -1.15 19.11 -17.68
N LYS A 55 0.03 19.47 -17.16
CA LYS A 55 1.21 18.61 -17.14
C LYS A 55 1.06 17.48 -16.15
N LYS A 56 1.29 16.26 -16.64
CA LYS A 56 1.18 15.01 -15.90
C LYS A 56 2.43 14.17 -16.12
N ALA A 57 2.74 13.31 -15.16
CA ALA A 57 3.72 12.24 -15.31
C ALA A 57 3.08 10.91 -14.93
N HIS A 58 3.57 9.83 -15.54
CA HIS A 58 3.12 8.47 -15.24
C HIS A 58 4.30 7.62 -14.77
N PRO A 59 4.73 7.77 -13.51
CA PRO A 59 5.84 6.99 -12.97
C PRO A 59 5.49 5.51 -12.83
N VAL A 60 6.49 4.66 -13.07
CA VAL A 60 6.48 3.23 -12.76
C VAL A 60 7.50 2.97 -11.67
N TYR A 61 7.02 2.52 -10.52
CA TYR A 61 7.84 2.14 -9.39
C TYR A 61 8.01 0.63 -9.31
N PHE A 62 9.12 0.21 -8.71
CA PHE A 62 9.47 -1.19 -8.48
C PHE A 62 9.90 -1.39 -7.03
N THR A 63 9.48 -2.48 -6.41
CA THR A 63 9.96 -2.95 -5.12
C THR A 63 9.98 -4.48 -5.09
N ILE A 64 10.62 -5.05 -4.08
CA ILE A 64 10.74 -6.50 -3.91
C ILE A 64 9.87 -6.91 -2.71
N ALA A 65 8.94 -7.84 -2.92
CA ALA A 65 8.05 -8.35 -1.87
C ALA A 65 8.79 -9.15 -0.78
N ASN A 66 10.04 -9.55 -1.03
CA ASN A 66 10.97 -10.11 -0.05
C ASN A 66 11.30 -9.14 1.09
N LEU A 67 11.10 -7.84 0.90
CA LEU A 67 11.36 -6.85 1.95
C LEU A 67 10.21 -6.82 2.96
N PRO A 68 10.48 -6.76 4.28
CA PRO A 68 9.45 -6.52 5.27
C PRO A 68 8.67 -5.24 4.97
N LYS A 69 7.34 -5.29 5.14
CA LYS A 69 6.46 -4.13 4.91
C LYS A 69 6.91 -2.86 5.62
N ARG A 70 7.51 -2.97 6.83
CA ARG A 70 8.04 -1.81 7.55
C ARG A 70 9.13 -1.08 6.77
N ILE A 71 9.98 -1.82 6.05
CA ILE A 71 11.07 -1.28 5.25
C ILE A 71 10.49 -0.68 3.96
N GLN A 72 9.61 -1.42 3.28
CA GLN A 72 8.93 -0.94 2.07
C GLN A 72 8.18 0.39 2.29
N ARG A 73 7.56 0.56 3.47
CA ARG A 73 6.78 1.74 3.83
C ARG A 73 7.61 2.92 4.33
N THR A 74 8.88 2.71 4.61
CA THR A 74 9.75 3.76 5.12
C THR A 74 10.52 4.37 3.96
N HIS A 75 10.07 5.53 3.48
CA HIS A 75 10.62 6.18 2.28
C HIS A 75 12.13 6.42 2.35
N SER A 76 12.68 6.72 3.53
CA SER A 76 14.11 6.93 3.72
C SER A 76 14.96 5.68 3.42
N HIS A 77 14.37 4.48 3.49
CA HIS A 77 15.07 3.23 3.18
C HIS A 77 15.16 2.96 1.68
N ARG A 78 14.52 3.78 0.82
CA ARG A 78 14.59 3.66 -0.64
C ARG A 78 14.24 2.25 -1.17
N ALA A 79 13.37 1.54 -0.46
CA ALA A 79 12.97 0.18 -0.78
C ALA A 79 12.09 0.08 -2.05
N MET A 80 11.61 1.21 -2.56
CA MET A 80 10.87 1.34 -3.81
C MET A 80 11.59 2.36 -4.69
N VAL A 81 11.90 1.97 -5.92
CA VAL A 81 12.69 2.75 -6.87
C VAL A 81 11.84 3.12 -8.09
N LEU A 82 12.14 4.25 -8.73
CA LEU A 82 11.53 4.62 -10.00
C LEU A 82 12.26 3.92 -11.15
N VAL A 83 11.53 3.19 -11.99
CA VAL A 83 12.10 2.47 -13.16
C VAL A 83 11.94 3.27 -14.44
N GLY A 84 10.89 4.09 -14.53
CA GLY A 84 10.68 4.95 -15.69
C GLY A 84 9.41 5.79 -15.60
N TYR A 85 9.25 6.68 -16.57
CA TYR A 85 8.01 7.41 -16.83
C TYR A 85 7.39 6.89 -18.12
N LEU A 86 6.12 6.53 -18.09
CA LEU A 86 5.37 6.16 -19.28
C LEU A 86 4.96 7.43 -20.05
N PRO A 87 4.92 7.38 -21.38
CA PRO A 87 4.43 8.49 -22.19
C PRO A 87 2.94 8.72 -21.94
N ILE A 88 2.54 9.99 -21.89
CA ILE A 88 1.14 10.42 -21.79
C ILE A 88 0.86 11.29 -23.03
N PRO A 89 0.46 10.70 -24.16
CA PRO A 89 0.18 11.50 -25.35
C PRO A 89 -1.14 12.25 -25.16
N ASP A 90 -1.20 13.50 -25.62
CA ASP A 90 -2.44 14.27 -25.64
C ASP A 90 -3.43 13.68 -26.64
N LEU A 91 -2.93 13.24 -27.81
CA LEU A 91 -3.67 12.65 -28.94
C LEU A 91 -4.70 13.60 -29.58
N ASP A 92 -4.40 14.90 -29.64
CA ASP A 92 -5.26 15.91 -30.27
C ASP A 92 -5.55 15.64 -31.77
N CYS A 93 -4.75 14.78 -32.39
CA CYS A 93 -4.96 14.33 -33.77
C CYS A 93 -6.09 13.29 -33.93
N GLU A 94 -6.57 12.69 -32.85
CA GLU A 94 -7.68 11.74 -32.85
C GLU A 94 -8.96 12.42 -32.35
N PRO A 95 -9.90 12.77 -33.24
CA PRO A 95 -11.13 13.45 -32.84
C PRO A 95 -12.10 12.55 -32.07
N ASN A 96 -11.94 11.22 -32.12
CA ASN A 96 -12.79 10.29 -31.39
C ASN A 96 -12.19 9.95 -30.02
N ASP A 97 -12.75 10.53 -28.96
CA ASP A 97 -12.34 10.30 -27.57
C ASP A 97 -12.22 8.81 -27.19
N LYS A 98 -13.10 7.94 -27.70
CA LYS A 98 -13.04 6.51 -27.40
C LYS A 98 -11.84 5.85 -28.07
N ALA A 99 -11.56 6.22 -29.32
CA ALA A 99 -10.39 5.75 -30.04
C ALA A 99 -9.10 6.27 -29.39
N ALA A 100 -9.07 7.55 -28.99
CA ALA A 100 -7.95 8.16 -28.28
C ALA A 100 -7.66 7.43 -26.95
N ARG A 101 -8.69 7.17 -26.13
CA ARG A 101 -8.54 6.40 -24.88
C ARG A 101 -8.00 5.00 -25.13
N PHE A 102 -8.55 4.30 -26.11
CA PHE A 102 -8.06 2.98 -26.51
C PHE A 102 -6.59 3.00 -26.95
N MET A 103 -6.17 4.00 -27.73
CA MET A 103 -4.78 4.16 -28.13
C MET A 103 -3.85 4.43 -26.93
N LYS A 104 -4.29 5.23 -25.94
CA LYS A 104 -3.54 5.45 -24.69
C LYS A 104 -3.37 4.15 -23.90
N ASP A 105 -4.43 3.35 -23.77
CA ASP A 105 -4.38 2.07 -23.05
C ASP A 105 -3.50 1.03 -23.78
N LYS A 106 -3.55 1.01 -25.12
CA LYS A 106 -2.66 0.18 -25.94
C LYS A 106 -1.19 0.60 -25.78
N LEU A 107 -0.91 1.90 -25.87
CA LEU A 107 0.45 2.44 -25.68
C LEU A 107 0.98 2.11 -24.28
N PHE A 108 0.16 2.26 -23.24
CA PHE A 108 0.52 1.84 -21.88
C PHE A 108 0.94 0.36 -21.83
N ASN A 109 0.16 -0.53 -22.43
CA ASN A 109 0.47 -1.96 -22.45
C ASN A 109 1.75 -2.28 -23.24
N ASP A 110 1.99 -1.60 -24.36
CA ASP A 110 3.21 -1.74 -25.15
C ASP A 110 4.44 -1.23 -24.40
N CYS A 111 4.35 -0.06 -23.76
CA CYS A 111 5.43 0.51 -22.96
C CYS A 111 5.74 -0.34 -21.72
N MET A 112 4.73 -0.81 -20.99
CA MET A 112 4.93 -1.69 -19.82
C MET A 112 5.60 -3.01 -20.20
N ARG A 113 5.20 -3.61 -21.32
CA ARG A 113 5.82 -4.84 -21.85
C ARG A 113 7.29 -4.60 -22.21
N ASN A 114 7.60 -3.50 -22.88
CA ASN A 114 8.97 -3.16 -23.24
C ASN A 114 9.83 -2.87 -22.01
N LEU A 115 9.28 -2.14 -21.03
CA LEU A 115 9.96 -1.78 -19.79
C LEU A 115 10.30 -3.01 -18.94
N LEU A 116 9.37 -3.97 -18.84
CA LEU A 116 9.52 -5.15 -18.00
C LEU A 116 10.16 -6.35 -18.69
N ARG A 117 10.39 -6.30 -20.01
CA ARG A 117 10.98 -7.40 -20.79
C ARG A 117 12.21 -8.05 -20.14
N PRO A 118 13.20 -7.31 -19.61
CA PRO A 118 14.36 -7.94 -18.97
C PRO A 118 13.99 -8.82 -17.77
N LEU A 119 12.98 -8.42 -16.99
CA LEU A 119 12.47 -9.20 -15.86
C LEU A 119 11.66 -10.41 -16.33
N THR A 120 10.89 -10.27 -17.41
CA THR A 120 10.15 -11.38 -18.00
C THR A 120 11.08 -12.48 -18.55
N GLU A 121 12.20 -12.10 -19.17
CA GLU A 121 13.24 -13.03 -19.64
C GLU A 121 13.98 -13.70 -18.47
N ALA A 122 14.30 -12.91 -17.44
CA ALA A 122 14.92 -13.40 -16.21
C ALA A 122 13.99 -14.31 -15.40
N GLU A 123 12.66 -14.11 -15.46
CA GLU A 123 11.66 -14.95 -14.81
C GLU A 123 11.68 -16.39 -15.34
N GLN A 124 12.02 -16.58 -16.62
CA GLN A 124 12.01 -17.90 -17.26
C GLN A 124 13.30 -18.69 -17.00
N THR A 125 14.43 -17.98 -16.95
CA THR A 125 15.74 -18.62 -16.86
C THR A 125 16.30 -18.57 -15.45
N GLY A 126 15.95 -17.56 -14.65
CA GLY A 126 16.62 -17.17 -13.43
C GLY A 126 17.82 -16.26 -13.70
N ILE A 127 18.29 -15.55 -12.67
CA ILE A 127 19.50 -14.74 -12.69
C ILE A 127 20.35 -15.04 -11.45
N GLU A 128 21.66 -14.87 -11.55
CA GLU A 128 22.54 -14.92 -10.38
C GLU A 128 22.49 -13.57 -9.69
N VAL A 129 22.16 -13.58 -8.41
CA VAL A 129 22.10 -12.38 -7.58
C VAL A 129 23.03 -12.56 -6.41
N VAL A 130 23.83 -11.54 -6.17
CA VAL A 130 24.64 -11.41 -4.98
C VAL A 130 23.73 -11.04 -3.81
N CYS A 131 23.63 -11.93 -2.84
CA CYS A 131 22.90 -11.73 -1.61
C CYS A 131 23.69 -10.87 -0.62
N ALA A 132 23.01 -10.39 0.42
CA ALA A 132 23.59 -9.49 1.40
C ALA A 132 24.78 -10.10 2.16
N ASP A 133 24.84 -11.43 2.24
CA ASP A 133 25.91 -12.22 2.84
C ASP A 133 27.09 -12.47 1.92
N GLY A 134 27.05 -11.94 0.71
CA GLY A 134 28.02 -12.21 -0.33
C GLY A 134 27.80 -13.51 -1.08
N GLY A 135 26.85 -14.36 -0.67
CA GLY A 135 26.49 -15.56 -1.40
C GLY A 135 25.90 -15.21 -2.76
N VAL A 136 26.27 -15.95 -3.79
CA VAL A 136 25.65 -15.84 -5.11
C VAL A 136 24.57 -16.90 -5.22
N CYS A 137 23.32 -16.47 -5.28
CA CYS A 137 22.19 -17.38 -5.29
C CYS A 137 21.40 -17.19 -6.61
N ARG A 138 20.87 -18.29 -7.14
CA ARG A 138 20.02 -18.25 -8.34
C ARG A 138 18.64 -17.76 -7.92
N ILE A 139 18.23 -16.61 -8.44
CA ILE A 139 16.93 -15.99 -8.17
C ILE A 139 16.09 -15.99 -9.44
N TYR A 140 14.84 -16.43 -9.32
CA TYR A 140 13.83 -16.26 -10.35
C TYR A 140 13.01 -15.01 -10.01
N PRO A 141 13.23 -13.87 -10.67
CA PRO A 141 12.43 -12.67 -10.44
C PRO A 141 11.03 -12.90 -10.99
N THR A 142 10.02 -12.93 -10.13
CA THR A 142 8.64 -13.20 -10.54
C THR A 142 7.76 -12.02 -10.17
N LEU A 143 6.92 -11.57 -11.10
CA LEU A 143 5.91 -10.57 -10.79
C LEU A 143 4.93 -11.15 -9.75
N SER A 144 4.72 -10.43 -8.66
CA SER A 144 3.79 -10.81 -7.59
C SER A 144 2.52 -9.96 -7.60
N ALA A 145 2.67 -8.64 -7.73
CA ALA A 145 1.54 -7.72 -7.67
C ALA A 145 1.77 -6.46 -8.51
N ALA A 146 0.66 -5.86 -8.94
CA ALA A 146 0.59 -4.54 -9.55
C ALA A 146 -0.28 -3.63 -8.68
N ILE A 147 0.37 -2.70 -7.97
CA ILE A 147 -0.29 -1.69 -7.15
C ILE A 147 -0.78 -0.58 -8.08
N ALA A 148 -2.10 -0.44 -8.16
CA ALA A 148 -2.77 0.51 -9.04
C ALA A 148 -4.10 0.94 -8.42
N ASP A 149 -4.61 2.11 -8.78
CA ASP A 149 -5.98 2.50 -8.47
C ASP A 149 -6.97 1.85 -9.45
N PHE A 150 -8.28 2.03 -9.25
CA PHE A 150 -9.28 1.25 -9.99
C PHE A 150 -9.22 1.40 -11.52
N PRO A 151 -9.15 2.63 -12.10
CA PRO A 151 -8.99 2.79 -13.55
C PRO A 151 -7.75 2.07 -14.09
N GLU A 152 -6.64 2.14 -13.36
CA GLU A 152 -5.40 1.50 -13.78
C GLU A 152 -5.38 -0.03 -13.55
N GLN A 153 -6.09 -0.53 -12.53
CA GLN A 153 -6.38 -1.96 -12.39
C GLN A 153 -7.21 -2.47 -13.58
N CYS A 154 -8.21 -1.71 -14.02
CA CYS A 154 -8.98 -2.03 -15.22
C CYS A 154 -8.09 -2.09 -16.48
N ARG A 155 -7.19 -1.11 -16.63
CA ARG A 155 -6.19 -1.09 -17.71
C ARG A 155 -5.25 -2.29 -17.67
N ASN A 156 -4.78 -2.67 -16.47
CA ASN A 156 -3.94 -3.86 -16.26
C ASN A 156 -4.69 -5.15 -16.59
N ALA A 157 -5.96 -5.28 -16.21
CA ALA A 157 -6.78 -6.45 -16.50
C ALA A 157 -7.29 -6.50 -17.96
N CYS A 158 -7.07 -5.44 -18.73
CA CYS A 158 -7.68 -5.23 -20.04
C CYS A 158 -9.21 -5.21 -20.03
N THR A 159 -9.81 -4.82 -18.92
CA THR A 159 -11.26 -4.73 -18.72
C THR A 159 -11.75 -3.29 -18.85
N ARG A 160 -12.97 -3.10 -19.35
CA ARG A 160 -13.69 -1.81 -19.36
C ARG A 160 -13.90 -1.32 -17.91
N GLY A 161 -13.99 -0.01 -17.70
CA GLY A 161 -14.21 0.58 -16.37
C GLY A 161 -15.52 0.15 -15.68
N SER A 162 -16.47 -0.40 -16.44
CA SER A 162 -17.70 -1.01 -15.92
C SER A 162 -17.54 -2.46 -15.44
N GLY A 163 -16.43 -3.13 -15.76
CA GLY A 163 -16.12 -4.49 -15.34
C GLY A 163 -15.46 -4.58 -13.96
N CYS A 164 -15.02 -5.78 -13.58
CA CYS A 164 -14.16 -6.01 -12.43
C CYS A 164 -12.80 -6.54 -12.91
N PRO A 165 -11.66 -5.96 -12.47
CA PRO A 165 -10.34 -6.44 -12.88
C PRO A 165 -9.92 -7.77 -12.20
N VAL A 166 -10.69 -8.24 -11.23
CA VAL A 166 -10.37 -9.43 -10.41
C VAL A 166 -11.25 -10.64 -10.73
N CYS A 167 -12.51 -10.45 -11.14
CA CYS A 167 -13.44 -11.55 -11.42
C CYS A 167 -14.35 -11.23 -12.61
N VAL A 168 -14.98 -12.27 -13.18
CA VAL A 168 -15.79 -12.16 -14.40
C VAL A 168 -17.26 -11.73 -14.14
N VAL A 169 -17.52 -10.98 -13.08
CA VAL A 169 -18.87 -10.57 -12.69
C VAL A 169 -19.50 -9.66 -13.75
N GLN A 170 -20.80 -9.86 -14.00
CA GLN A 170 -21.55 -9.00 -14.90
C GLN A 170 -21.90 -7.66 -14.25
N PRO A 171 -21.85 -6.53 -14.98
CA PRO A 171 -22.09 -5.20 -14.42
C PRO A 171 -23.47 -5.01 -13.75
N ASN A 172 -24.48 -5.78 -14.18
CA ASN A 172 -25.85 -5.73 -13.68
C ASN A 172 -26.05 -6.42 -12.32
N VAL A 173 -25.19 -7.37 -11.94
CA VAL A 173 -25.27 -8.10 -10.66
C VAL A 173 -24.10 -7.79 -9.73
N ARG A 174 -23.10 -7.04 -10.19
CA ARG A 174 -21.88 -6.66 -9.46
C ARG A 174 -22.07 -6.16 -8.02
N GLY A 175 -23.17 -5.46 -7.75
CA GLY A 175 -23.51 -4.96 -6.42
C GLY A 175 -23.89 -6.04 -5.41
N ASP A 176 -24.16 -7.27 -5.83
CA ASP A 176 -24.51 -8.40 -4.97
C ASP A 176 -23.29 -9.13 -4.45
N LEU A 177 -23.48 -9.81 -3.32
CA LEU A 177 -22.42 -10.64 -2.75
C LEU A 177 -22.53 -12.01 -3.39
N ASP A 178 -21.53 -12.34 -4.19
CA ASP A 178 -21.40 -13.66 -4.81
C ASP A 178 -19.94 -14.09 -4.70
N PRO A 179 -19.61 -14.93 -3.69
CA PRO A 179 -18.24 -15.40 -3.49
C PRO A 179 -17.82 -16.45 -4.53
N ASP A 180 -18.76 -17.01 -5.28
CA ASP A 180 -18.52 -18.10 -6.23
C ASP A 180 -18.23 -17.60 -7.65
N VAL A 181 -18.27 -16.27 -7.88
CA VAL A 181 -17.91 -15.69 -9.18
C VAL A 181 -16.47 -16.06 -9.54
N PRO A 182 -16.24 -16.66 -10.73
CA PRO A 182 -14.91 -17.03 -11.15
C PRO A 182 -13.95 -15.84 -11.20
N LEU A 183 -12.74 -16.06 -10.74
CA LEU A 183 -11.65 -15.09 -10.82
C LEU A 183 -11.16 -14.96 -12.27
N CYS A 184 -10.71 -13.76 -12.65
CA CYS A 184 -10.09 -13.52 -13.94
C CYS A 184 -8.78 -14.30 -14.05
N GLN A 185 -8.70 -15.16 -15.07
CA GLN A 185 -7.57 -16.04 -15.31
C GLN A 185 -6.81 -15.68 -16.59
N LYS A 186 -5.47 -15.73 -16.53
CA LYS A 186 -4.56 -15.41 -17.62
C LYS A 186 -4.91 -16.12 -18.93
N VAL A 187 -4.97 -17.46 -18.90
CA VAL A 187 -5.13 -18.27 -20.11
C VAL A 187 -6.51 -18.06 -20.75
N PRO A 188 -7.64 -18.15 -20.01
CA PRO A 188 -8.96 -17.84 -20.55
C PRO A 188 -9.05 -16.43 -21.13
N THR A 189 -8.50 -15.41 -20.46
CA THR A 189 -8.52 -14.02 -20.96
C THR A 189 -7.74 -13.87 -22.26
N LEU A 190 -6.54 -14.46 -22.36
CA LEU A 190 -5.78 -14.43 -23.61
C LEU A 190 -6.51 -15.13 -24.75
N ASN A 191 -7.13 -16.29 -24.47
CA ASN A 191 -7.92 -17.01 -25.47
C ASN A 191 -9.11 -16.19 -25.95
N ALA A 192 -9.85 -15.54 -25.04
CA ALA A 192 -10.98 -14.67 -25.41
C ALA A 192 -10.55 -13.51 -26.34
N ILE A 193 -9.38 -12.89 -26.07
CA ILE A 193 -8.83 -11.83 -26.94
C ILE A 193 -8.42 -12.40 -28.31
N ILE A 194 -7.76 -13.57 -28.35
CA ILE A 194 -7.33 -14.22 -29.59
C ILE A 194 -8.55 -14.62 -30.45
N GLU A 195 -9.57 -15.21 -29.83
CA GLU A 195 -10.82 -15.60 -30.49
C GLU A 195 -11.57 -14.38 -31.03
N HIS A 196 -11.69 -13.32 -30.21
CA HIS A 196 -12.32 -12.07 -30.64
C HIS A 196 -11.68 -11.50 -31.91
N ARG A 197 -10.35 -11.49 -31.99
CA ARG A 197 -9.60 -11.01 -33.17
C ARG A 197 -9.77 -11.88 -34.42
N LYS A 198 -10.15 -13.15 -34.27
CA LYS A 198 -10.33 -14.07 -35.39
C LYS A 198 -11.76 -14.04 -35.93
N GLU A 199 -12.74 -14.19 -35.04
CA GLU A 199 -14.14 -14.42 -35.43
C GLU A 199 -15.18 -13.81 -34.46
N GLY A 200 -14.73 -13.10 -33.42
CA GLY A 200 -15.57 -12.65 -32.30
C GLY A 200 -15.60 -13.68 -31.16
N SER A 201 -15.78 -13.22 -29.92
CA SER A 201 -15.84 -14.09 -28.73
C SER A 201 -16.90 -13.58 -27.75
N PRO A 202 -17.88 -14.41 -27.35
CA PRO A 202 -18.84 -14.04 -26.32
C PRO A 202 -18.15 -13.70 -25.00
N ASN A 203 -17.13 -14.48 -24.62
CA ASN A 203 -16.35 -14.24 -23.40
C ASN A 203 -15.65 -12.87 -23.43
N PHE A 204 -15.19 -12.42 -24.59
CA PHE A 204 -14.58 -11.09 -24.72
C PHE A 204 -15.59 -9.96 -24.42
N GLU A 205 -16.80 -10.06 -24.95
CA GLU A 205 -17.85 -9.06 -24.70
C GLU A 205 -18.42 -9.16 -23.27
N ASP A 206 -18.70 -10.38 -22.81
CA ASP A 206 -19.27 -10.66 -21.50
C ASP A 206 -18.33 -10.24 -20.37
N TRP A 207 -17.02 -10.47 -20.53
CA TRP A 207 -16.03 -10.02 -19.55
C TRP A 207 -15.65 -8.54 -19.73
N GLY A 208 -16.23 -7.88 -20.74
CA GLY A 208 -16.00 -6.47 -21.04
C GLY A 208 -14.54 -6.18 -21.33
N LEU A 209 -13.88 -7.00 -22.14
CA LEU A 209 -12.48 -6.81 -22.48
C LEU A 209 -12.28 -5.70 -23.52
N HIS A 210 -11.07 -5.18 -23.57
CA HIS A 210 -10.57 -4.31 -24.64
C HIS A 210 -9.66 -5.10 -25.58
N ASP A 211 -9.71 -4.77 -26.86
CA ASP A 211 -8.87 -5.41 -27.88
C ASP A 211 -7.42 -4.92 -27.82
N MET A 212 -6.70 -5.25 -26.76
CA MET A 212 -5.31 -4.90 -26.58
C MET A 212 -4.50 -6.09 -26.10
N TRP A 213 -3.20 -6.10 -26.40
CA TRP A 213 -2.33 -7.20 -25.98
C TRP A 213 -1.78 -6.92 -24.58
N PRO A 214 -2.17 -7.69 -23.54
CA PRO A 214 -1.87 -7.34 -22.15
C PRO A 214 -0.36 -7.34 -21.87
N TRP A 215 0.16 -6.37 -21.11
CA TRP A 215 1.60 -6.31 -20.82
C TRP A 215 2.15 -7.54 -20.08
N TRP A 216 1.31 -8.21 -19.28
CA TRP A 216 1.67 -9.40 -18.51
C TRP A 216 1.63 -10.72 -19.28
N ASN A 217 1.30 -10.71 -20.58
CA ASN A 217 1.06 -11.95 -21.34
C ASN A 217 2.26 -12.91 -21.34
N GLN A 218 3.50 -12.40 -21.31
CA GLN A 218 4.73 -13.20 -21.30
C GLN A 218 5.19 -13.62 -19.90
N HIS A 219 4.63 -13.06 -18.83
CA HIS A 219 4.99 -13.43 -17.46
C HIS A 219 4.56 -14.85 -17.14
N THR A 220 5.46 -15.67 -16.60
CA THR A 220 5.24 -17.12 -16.52
C THR A 220 4.27 -17.50 -15.41
N TYR A 221 4.40 -16.86 -14.25
CA TYR A 221 3.75 -17.35 -13.03
C TYR A 221 2.54 -16.53 -12.58
N ILE A 222 2.36 -15.33 -13.12
CA ILE A 222 1.31 -14.40 -12.71
C ILE A 222 -0.06 -14.78 -13.26
N ASP A 223 -1.10 -14.50 -12.46
CA ASP A 223 -2.50 -14.52 -12.88
C ASP A 223 -3.17 -13.15 -12.62
N ILE A 224 -4.20 -12.83 -13.40
CA ILE A 224 -4.83 -11.50 -13.46
C ILE A 224 -5.51 -11.16 -12.13
N ALA A 225 -6.30 -12.08 -11.58
CA ALA A 225 -6.94 -11.86 -10.29
C ALA A 225 -5.92 -11.70 -9.16
N THR A 226 -4.84 -12.48 -9.20
CA THR A 226 -3.83 -12.50 -8.15
C THR A 226 -2.89 -11.31 -8.18
N MET A 227 -2.68 -10.65 -9.33
CA MET A 227 -1.79 -9.48 -9.40
C MET A 227 -2.39 -8.23 -8.77
N HIS A 228 -3.72 -8.13 -8.74
CA HIS A 228 -4.40 -6.95 -8.22
C HIS A 228 -4.47 -6.99 -6.70
N THR A 229 -4.08 -5.87 -6.10
CA THR A 229 -4.07 -5.72 -4.65
C THR A 229 -5.18 -4.79 -4.17
N PRO A 230 -5.81 -5.08 -3.03
CA PRO A 230 -6.80 -4.19 -2.45
C PRO A 230 -6.20 -2.83 -2.08
N ASP A 231 -6.91 -1.76 -2.43
CA ASP A 231 -6.47 -0.39 -2.15
C ASP A 231 -7.25 0.22 -0.97
N LEU A 232 -6.65 0.16 0.21
CA LEU A 232 -7.24 0.74 1.43
C LEU A 232 -7.49 2.26 1.31
N LEU A 233 -6.67 3.01 0.55
CA LEU A 233 -6.86 4.45 0.39
C LEU A 233 -8.01 4.77 -0.54
N HIS A 234 -7.97 4.30 -1.78
CA HIS A 234 -8.95 4.69 -2.80
C HIS A 234 -10.26 3.91 -2.71
N GLN A 235 -10.21 2.63 -2.35
CA GLN A 235 -11.41 1.80 -2.23
C GLN A 235 -12.06 2.00 -0.87
N CYS A 236 -11.40 1.64 0.24
CA CYS A 236 -12.03 1.71 1.57
C CYS A 236 -12.24 3.15 2.06
N HIS A 237 -11.17 3.92 2.24
CA HIS A 237 -11.27 5.22 2.92
C HIS A 237 -11.93 6.30 2.07
N LYS A 238 -11.40 6.56 0.87
CA LYS A 238 -11.94 7.60 -0.02
C LYS A 238 -13.27 7.13 -0.61
N GLY A 239 -13.29 5.95 -1.21
CA GLY A 239 -14.48 5.41 -1.87
C GLY A 239 -15.63 5.07 -0.95
N VAL A 240 -15.56 3.91 -0.31
CA VAL A 240 -16.68 3.32 0.43
C VAL A 240 -17.04 4.19 1.64
N PHE A 241 -16.05 4.58 2.44
CA PHE A 241 -16.31 5.37 3.65
C PHE A 241 -16.61 6.83 3.35
N LYS A 242 -15.68 7.58 2.77
CA LYS A 242 -15.84 9.04 2.61
C LYS A 242 -16.91 9.38 1.59
N ASP A 243 -16.78 8.92 0.34
CA ASP A 243 -17.64 9.35 -0.76
C ASP A 243 -19.06 8.80 -0.63
N HIS A 244 -19.20 7.51 -0.31
CA HIS A 244 -20.52 6.87 -0.25
C HIS A 244 -21.15 6.94 1.14
N LEU A 245 -20.48 6.47 2.19
CA LEU A 245 -21.12 6.36 3.50
C LEU A 245 -21.25 7.72 4.22
N ALA A 246 -20.15 8.46 4.34
CA ALA A 246 -20.05 9.66 5.17
C ALA A 246 -20.52 10.94 4.46
N LYS A 247 -20.27 11.07 3.15
CA LYS A 247 -20.67 12.25 2.35
C LYS A 247 -22.07 12.11 1.77
N TYR A 248 -22.52 10.90 1.46
CA TYR A 248 -23.75 10.69 0.71
C TYR A 248 -24.87 10.00 1.49
N MET A 249 -24.69 8.74 1.88
CA MET A 249 -25.77 7.89 2.41
C MET A 249 -26.27 8.36 3.78
N ILE A 250 -25.38 8.46 4.78
CA ILE A 250 -25.78 8.84 6.14
C ILE A 250 -26.33 10.27 6.22
N PRO A 251 -25.69 11.30 5.61
CA PRO A 251 -26.26 12.65 5.59
C PRO A 251 -27.65 12.72 4.97
N LYS A 252 -27.99 11.86 4.01
CA LYS A 252 -29.34 11.81 3.43
C LYS A 252 -30.37 11.13 4.34
N LEU A 253 -29.96 10.22 5.22
CA LEU A 253 -30.86 9.56 6.18
C LEU A 253 -31.16 10.43 7.40
N ILE A 254 -30.14 11.01 8.03
CA ILE A 254 -30.31 11.75 9.29
C ILE A 254 -30.24 13.27 9.13
N GLY A 255 -29.89 13.76 7.93
CA GLY A 255 -29.66 15.17 7.65
C GLY A 255 -28.19 15.57 7.84
N ALA A 256 -27.61 16.22 6.84
CA ALA A 256 -26.22 16.68 6.86
C ALA A 256 -25.92 17.63 8.03
N LYS A 257 -26.86 18.52 8.36
CA LYS A 257 -26.76 19.45 9.50
C LYS A 257 -26.68 18.71 10.83
N GLU A 258 -27.49 17.66 10.99
CA GLU A 258 -27.55 16.87 12.22
C GLU A 258 -26.28 16.02 12.39
N LEU A 259 -25.83 15.34 11.33
CA LEU A 259 -24.55 14.62 11.36
C LEU A 259 -23.41 15.57 11.76
N ASN A 260 -23.35 16.76 11.14
CA ASN A 260 -22.33 17.75 11.43
C ASN A 260 -22.39 18.23 12.90
N LYS A 261 -23.60 18.49 13.42
CA LYS A 261 -23.84 18.87 14.82
C LYS A 261 -23.31 17.81 15.77
N ARG A 262 -23.54 16.52 15.50
CA ARG A 262 -23.05 15.42 16.35
C ARG A 262 -21.53 15.35 16.40
N TYR A 263 -20.86 15.54 15.28
CA TYR A 263 -19.39 15.64 15.25
C TYR A 263 -18.85 16.80 16.09
N VAL A 264 -19.55 17.94 16.09
CA VAL A 264 -19.20 19.11 16.93
C VAL A 264 -19.46 18.83 18.41
N LEU A 265 -20.55 18.13 18.74
CA LEU A 265 -20.95 17.81 20.11
C LEU A 265 -20.19 16.65 20.74
N MET A 266 -19.38 15.90 19.97
CA MET A 266 -18.58 14.81 20.50
C MET A 266 -17.65 15.30 21.63
N PRO A 267 -17.69 14.66 22.82
CA PRO A 267 -16.79 14.99 23.92
C PRO A 267 -15.32 14.90 23.49
N ARG A 268 -14.48 15.75 24.08
CA ARG A 268 -13.04 15.67 23.87
C ARG A 268 -12.50 14.43 24.59
N HIS A 269 -11.67 13.67 23.88
CA HIS A 269 -10.99 12.50 24.44
C HIS A 269 -9.54 12.48 23.95
N PRO A 270 -8.56 12.18 24.81
CA PRO A 270 -7.16 11.99 24.39
C PRO A 270 -7.05 10.95 23.26
N GLY A 271 -6.27 11.24 22.22
CA GLY A 271 -6.04 10.32 21.09
C GLY A 271 -7.17 10.22 20.05
N ILE A 272 -8.26 10.99 20.20
CA ILE A 272 -9.33 11.10 19.21
C ILE A 272 -9.41 12.54 18.72
N TRP A 273 -9.42 12.72 17.40
CA TRP A 273 -9.58 14.05 16.82
C TRP A 273 -10.97 14.62 17.10
N HIS A 274 -11.02 15.81 17.70
CA HIS A 274 -12.26 16.54 17.91
C HIS A 274 -12.57 17.52 16.76
N PHE A 275 -13.69 17.31 16.08
CA PHE A 275 -14.11 18.09 14.90
C PHE A 275 -14.87 19.36 15.31
N LYS A 276 -14.14 20.36 15.84
CA LYS A 276 -14.71 21.62 16.37
C LYS A 276 -15.63 22.37 15.40
N ARG A 277 -15.36 22.29 14.09
CA ARG A 277 -16.15 22.94 13.02
C ARG A 277 -17.04 21.94 12.25
N GLY A 278 -17.15 20.73 12.78
CA GLY A 278 -17.82 19.59 12.15
C GLY A 278 -17.04 19.05 10.94
N ILE A 279 -17.71 18.25 10.12
CA ILE A 279 -17.15 17.55 8.96
C ILE A 279 -17.61 18.14 7.62
N SER A 280 -18.64 19.00 7.60
CA SER A 280 -19.20 19.56 6.36
C SER A 280 -18.21 20.45 5.59
N LYS A 281 -17.24 21.07 6.28
CA LYS A 281 -16.19 21.89 5.65
C LYS A 281 -14.98 21.07 5.17
N LEU A 282 -14.94 19.77 5.50
CA LEU A 282 -13.86 18.85 5.10
C LEU A 282 -14.15 18.21 3.73
N LEU A 283 -14.77 18.96 2.81
CA LEU A 283 -15.12 18.48 1.47
C LEU A 283 -13.89 17.96 0.69
N GLN A 284 -12.70 18.46 1.05
CA GLN A 284 -11.38 18.01 0.57
C GLN A 284 -10.60 17.23 1.64
N SER A 285 -11.26 16.34 2.40
CA SER A 285 -10.57 15.65 3.48
C SER A 285 -9.43 14.74 3.03
N THR A 286 -8.29 14.87 3.69
CA THR A 286 -7.12 14.02 3.48
C THR A 286 -7.38 12.58 3.94
N GLY A 287 -6.55 11.63 3.53
CA GLY A 287 -6.64 10.24 4.01
C GLY A 287 -6.46 10.11 5.53
N ARG A 288 -5.83 11.09 6.19
CA ARG A 288 -5.72 11.16 7.66
C ARG A 288 -7.06 11.54 8.28
N GLU A 289 -7.71 12.57 7.77
CA GLU A 289 -9.02 13.01 8.26
C GLU A 289 -10.10 11.95 8.12
N ALA A 290 -10.13 11.23 6.98
CA ALA A 290 -11.06 10.12 6.79
C ALA A 290 -10.90 9.04 7.88
N LYS A 291 -9.65 8.70 8.26
CA LYS A 291 -9.39 7.75 9.34
C LYS A 291 -9.87 8.25 10.71
N GLU A 292 -9.64 9.53 11.00
CA GLU A 292 -10.08 10.12 12.26
C GLU A 292 -11.61 10.20 12.34
N MET A 293 -12.28 10.48 11.22
CA MET A 293 -13.74 10.41 11.13
C MET A 293 -14.23 8.98 11.43
N MET A 294 -13.60 7.95 10.84
CA MET A 294 -14.00 6.54 11.06
C MET A 294 -13.98 6.12 12.53
N LYS A 295 -13.11 6.69 13.37
CA LYS A 295 -13.02 6.36 14.80
C LYS A 295 -14.30 6.67 15.58
N VAL A 296 -15.02 7.72 15.17
CA VAL A 296 -16.22 8.23 15.86
C VAL A 296 -17.47 8.21 14.99
N PHE A 297 -17.38 7.65 13.78
CA PHE A 297 -18.48 7.68 12.81
C PHE A 297 -19.71 6.92 13.28
N LEU A 298 -19.55 5.74 13.89
CA LEU A 298 -20.67 4.89 14.28
C LEU A 298 -21.60 5.55 15.30
N PRO A 299 -21.13 6.14 16.42
CA PRO A 299 -21.99 6.93 17.30
C PRO A 299 -22.68 8.09 16.57
N ALA A 300 -21.99 8.75 15.63
CA ALA A 300 -22.56 9.86 14.88
C ALA A 300 -23.72 9.46 13.95
N THR A 301 -23.86 8.18 13.60
CA THR A 301 -24.96 7.66 12.78
C THR A 301 -26.21 7.26 13.57
N ALA A 302 -26.24 7.48 14.89
CA ALA A 302 -27.37 7.12 15.76
C ALA A 302 -28.72 7.68 15.23
N GLY A 303 -29.72 6.85 15.00
CA GLY A 303 -30.99 7.32 14.42
C GLY A 303 -31.04 7.38 12.89
N ALA A 304 -30.04 6.86 12.19
CA ALA A 304 -30.17 6.50 10.75
C ALA A 304 -31.11 5.30 10.50
N GLY A 305 -31.65 4.71 11.57
CA GLY A 305 -32.42 3.47 11.55
C GLY A 305 -31.55 2.24 11.84
N PRO A 306 -32.11 1.17 12.44
CA PRO A 306 -31.34 0.01 12.89
C PRO A 306 -30.55 -0.67 11.76
N LYS A 307 -31.17 -0.86 10.59
CA LYS A 307 -30.53 -1.47 9.42
C LYS A 307 -29.33 -0.66 8.92
N ALA A 308 -29.49 0.65 8.74
CA ALA A 308 -28.41 1.52 8.27
C ALA A 308 -27.24 1.58 9.28
N VAL A 309 -27.54 1.58 10.58
CA VAL A 309 -26.52 1.54 11.63
C VAL A 309 -25.78 0.18 11.62
N GLN A 310 -26.49 -0.93 11.45
CA GLN A 310 -25.89 -2.27 11.36
C GLN A 310 -25.01 -2.41 10.12
N ALA A 311 -25.49 -1.97 8.96
CA ALA A 311 -24.71 -1.93 7.72
C ALA A 311 -23.43 -1.08 7.87
N THR A 312 -23.56 0.10 8.50
CA THR A 312 -22.44 1.00 8.81
C THR A 312 -21.43 0.33 9.74
N HIS A 313 -21.89 -0.28 10.82
CA HIS A 313 -21.03 -0.98 11.78
C HIS A 313 -20.27 -2.12 11.12
N ALA A 314 -20.95 -2.91 10.28
CA ALA A 314 -20.35 -4.03 9.56
C ALA A 314 -19.25 -3.56 8.60
N LEU A 315 -19.50 -2.52 7.80
CA LEU A 315 -18.48 -1.92 6.93
C LEU A 315 -17.28 -1.37 7.71
N LEU A 316 -17.53 -0.65 8.81
CA LEU A 316 -16.44 -0.12 9.64
C LEU A 316 -15.59 -1.26 10.21
N LYS A 317 -16.21 -2.31 10.75
CA LYS A 317 -15.50 -3.49 11.26
C LYS A 317 -14.69 -4.19 10.17
N PHE A 318 -15.26 -4.38 8.97
CA PHE A 318 -14.54 -4.88 7.81
C PHE A 318 -13.31 -4.04 7.51
N MET A 319 -13.45 -2.71 7.45
CA MET A 319 -12.33 -1.82 7.18
C MET A 319 -11.27 -1.86 8.28
N TYR A 320 -11.65 -1.93 9.56
CA TYR A 320 -10.68 -2.09 10.64
C TYR A 320 -9.89 -3.39 10.53
N LEU A 321 -10.54 -4.51 10.20
CA LEU A 321 -9.85 -5.78 9.93
C LEU A 321 -8.89 -5.63 8.74
N ALA A 322 -9.34 -5.04 7.64
CA ALA A 322 -8.51 -4.80 6.45
C ALA A 322 -7.24 -3.96 6.71
N HIS A 323 -7.23 -3.16 7.78
CA HIS A 323 -6.06 -2.36 8.20
C HIS A 323 -5.03 -3.11 9.03
N SER A 324 -5.38 -4.31 9.52
CA SER A 324 -4.52 -5.08 10.40
C SER A 324 -3.23 -5.47 9.68
N SER A 325 -2.10 -5.38 10.38
CA SER A 325 -0.78 -5.78 9.84
C SER A 325 -0.62 -7.29 9.69
N THR A 326 -1.47 -8.04 10.38
CA THR A 326 -1.56 -9.49 10.35
C THR A 326 -3.02 -9.88 10.55
N LEU A 327 -3.45 -10.94 9.88
CA LEU A 327 -4.79 -11.52 10.02
C LEU A 327 -4.69 -13.04 10.09
N THR A 328 -5.49 -13.65 10.94
CA THR A 328 -5.66 -15.09 11.01
C THR A 328 -6.81 -15.57 10.13
N GLU A 329 -6.87 -16.86 9.82
CA GLU A 329 -7.98 -17.43 9.05
C GLU A 329 -9.34 -17.15 9.72
N ALA A 330 -9.41 -17.26 11.05
CA ALA A 330 -10.61 -16.92 11.82
C ALA A 330 -11.01 -15.43 11.70
N GLU A 331 -10.05 -14.53 11.57
CA GLU A 331 -10.32 -13.10 11.35
C GLU A 331 -10.74 -12.81 9.91
N LEU A 332 -10.23 -13.56 8.93
CA LEU A 332 -10.72 -13.50 7.55
C LEU A 332 -12.16 -13.98 7.46
N SER A 333 -12.52 -15.07 8.15
CA SER A 333 -13.93 -15.50 8.22
C SER A 333 -14.84 -14.43 8.84
N LYS A 334 -14.37 -13.73 9.89
CA LYS A 334 -15.10 -12.58 10.46
C LYS A 334 -15.23 -11.44 9.46
N MET A 335 -14.21 -11.21 8.64
CA MET A 335 -14.23 -10.19 7.59
C MET A 335 -15.30 -10.49 6.54
N ASP A 336 -15.38 -11.75 6.07
CA ASP A 336 -16.42 -12.23 5.16
C ASP A 336 -17.83 -12.12 5.80
N GLU A 337 -17.97 -12.49 7.08
CA GLU A 337 -19.22 -12.34 7.84
C GLU A 337 -19.69 -10.87 7.91
N LYS A 338 -18.77 -9.93 8.16
CA LYS A 338 -19.12 -8.49 8.17
C LYS A 338 -19.52 -7.98 6.80
N LEU A 339 -18.91 -8.48 5.74
CA LEU A 339 -19.36 -8.13 4.39
C LEU A 339 -20.77 -8.68 4.13
N ALA A 340 -21.06 -9.94 4.49
CA ALA A 340 -22.39 -10.52 4.37
C ALA A 340 -23.46 -9.73 5.13
N ILE A 341 -23.18 -9.33 6.38
CA ILE A 341 -24.09 -8.47 7.17
C ILE A 341 -24.36 -7.14 6.45
N PHE A 342 -23.34 -6.51 5.86
CA PHE A 342 -23.55 -5.31 5.07
C PHE A 342 -24.47 -5.57 3.89
N HIS A 343 -24.26 -6.63 3.12
CA HIS A 343 -25.09 -6.95 1.95
C HIS A 343 -26.55 -7.30 2.30
N ASN A 344 -26.80 -7.88 3.47
CA ASN A 344 -28.16 -8.12 3.96
C ASN A 344 -28.89 -6.82 4.33
N GLU A 345 -28.16 -5.85 4.89
CA GLU A 345 -28.74 -4.60 5.40
C GLU A 345 -28.62 -3.41 4.44
N LYS A 346 -27.85 -3.51 3.34
CA LYS A 346 -27.58 -2.42 2.38
C LYS A 346 -28.86 -1.85 1.76
N SER A 347 -29.94 -2.63 1.73
CA SER A 347 -31.26 -2.21 1.25
C SER A 347 -31.79 -0.95 1.94
N ALA A 348 -31.34 -0.67 3.17
CA ALA A 348 -31.61 0.57 3.88
C ALA A 348 -31.19 1.85 3.12
N PHE A 349 -30.25 1.73 2.17
CA PHE A 349 -29.75 2.85 1.38
C PHE A 349 -30.34 2.91 -0.04
N ASN A 350 -31.14 1.92 -0.47
CA ASN A 350 -31.58 1.82 -1.87
C ASN A 350 -32.34 3.07 -2.34
N ALA A 351 -33.26 3.58 -1.52
CA ALA A 351 -34.03 4.79 -1.83
C ALA A 351 -33.16 6.05 -1.98
N LEU A 352 -31.90 6.00 -1.54
CA LEU A 352 -30.97 7.13 -1.61
C LEU A 352 -30.15 7.11 -2.90
N LEU A 353 -30.05 5.97 -3.60
CA LEU A 353 -29.17 5.83 -4.76
C LEU A 353 -29.81 6.52 -5.98
N LYS A 354 -29.01 7.33 -6.70
CA LYS A 354 -29.52 8.14 -7.83
C LYS A 354 -29.85 7.31 -9.07
N THR A 355 -29.17 6.18 -9.24
CA THR A 355 -29.26 5.37 -10.45
C THR A 355 -30.22 4.20 -10.24
N PRO A 356 -31.00 3.80 -11.27
CA PRO A 356 -31.80 2.58 -11.23
C PRO A 356 -30.96 1.32 -10.96
N LYS A 357 -29.68 1.36 -11.36
CA LYS A 357 -28.69 0.29 -11.12
C LYS A 357 -28.23 0.19 -9.67
N GLY A 358 -28.59 1.14 -8.79
CA GLY A 358 -28.26 1.09 -7.37
C GLY A 358 -26.79 0.77 -7.08
N PHE A 359 -26.55 -0.22 -6.21
CA PHE A 359 -25.21 -0.66 -5.82
C PHE A 359 -24.42 -1.31 -6.96
N HIS A 360 -25.08 -1.83 -8.02
CA HIS A 360 -24.39 -2.46 -9.14
C HIS A 360 -23.53 -1.46 -9.93
N ASN A 361 -23.85 -0.16 -9.86
CA ASN A 361 -23.05 0.90 -10.45
C ASN A 361 -21.87 1.38 -9.59
N ILE A 362 -21.60 0.73 -8.44
CA ILE A 362 -20.55 1.15 -7.51
C ILE A 362 -19.48 0.05 -7.38
N PRO A 363 -18.45 0.04 -8.25
CA PRO A 363 -17.42 -1.01 -8.25
C PRO A 363 -16.68 -1.16 -6.91
N LYS A 364 -16.57 -0.08 -6.15
CA LYS A 364 -15.82 -0.05 -4.88
C LYS A 364 -16.46 -0.91 -3.78
N PHE A 365 -17.78 -1.12 -3.80
CA PHE A 365 -18.44 -2.04 -2.86
C PHE A 365 -18.19 -3.49 -3.26
N HIS A 366 -18.30 -3.79 -4.55
CA HIS A 366 -17.98 -5.11 -5.08
C HIS A 366 -16.55 -5.51 -4.78
N SER A 367 -15.57 -4.60 -4.94
CA SER A 367 -14.16 -4.91 -4.70
C SER A 367 -13.86 -5.41 -3.28
N LEU A 368 -14.74 -5.15 -2.30
CA LEU A 368 -14.56 -5.62 -0.92
C LEU A 368 -14.57 -7.15 -0.81
N GLN A 369 -15.30 -7.86 -1.67
CA GLN A 369 -15.35 -9.33 -1.63
C GLN A 369 -14.01 -9.98 -2.01
N HIS A 370 -13.16 -9.27 -2.72
CA HIS A 370 -11.85 -9.76 -3.15
C HIS A 370 -10.75 -9.61 -2.09
N TYR A 371 -11.02 -8.95 -0.96
CA TYR A 371 -10.00 -8.70 0.06
C TYR A 371 -9.50 -9.97 0.71
N THR A 372 -10.39 -10.87 1.14
CA THR A 372 -9.96 -12.09 1.85
C THR A 372 -9.24 -13.05 0.91
N HIS A 373 -9.66 -13.15 -0.36
CA HIS A 373 -8.89 -13.82 -1.41
C HIS A 373 -7.48 -13.24 -1.54
N SER A 374 -7.36 -11.93 -1.74
CA SER A 374 -6.04 -11.29 -1.92
C SER A 374 -5.15 -11.42 -0.69
N ILE A 375 -5.71 -11.35 0.52
CA ILE A 375 -4.95 -11.53 1.77
C ILE A 375 -4.37 -12.95 1.89
N ARG A 376 -5.12 -13.97 1.47
CA ARG A 376 -4.62 -15.35 1.43
C ARG A 376 -3.50 -15.50 0.40
N SER A 377 -3.66 -14.90 -0.77
CA SER A 377 -2.73 -15.00 -1.90
C SER A 377 -1.43 -14.22 -1.66
N LEU A 378 -1.51 -12.95 -1.26
CA LEU A 378 -0.38 -12.00 -1.21
C LEU A 378 -0.03 -11.50 0.20
N GLY A 379 -0.89 -11.71 1.19
CA GLY A 379 -0.71 -11.15 2.53
C GLY A 379 -1.50 -9.86 2.73
N THR A 380 -1.35 -9.22 3.89
CA THR A 380 -2.28 -8.15 4.28
C THR A 380 -2.09 -6.86 3.44
N PRO A 381 -3.15 -6.08 3.19
CA PRO A 381 -3.14 -5.01 2.18
C PRO A 381 -2.28 -3.80 2.55
N ASN A 382 -1.86 -3.69 3.82
CA ASN A 382 -1.03 -2.58 4.28
C ASN A 382 0.37 -2.53 3.63
N GLY A 383 0.83 -3.63 3.01
CA GLY A 383 2.05 -3.68 2.21
C GLY A 383 1.89 -3.19 0.77
N TYR A 384 0.67 -3.19 0.24
CA TYR A 384 0.38 -2.96 -1.18
C TYR A 384 -0.44 -1.69 -1.43
N ASN A 385 -0.49 -0.78 -0.45
CA ASN A 385 -1.33 0.41 -0.52
C ASN A 385 -0.70 1.50 -1.41
N THR A 386 -1.51 2.12 -2.27
CA THR A 386 -1.15 3.26 -3.13
C THR A 386 -0.67 4.51 -2.39
N LYS A 387 -0.77 4.56 -1.06
CA LYS A 387 -0.14 5.60 -0.22
C LYS A 387 1.37 5.70 -0.42
N ALA A 388 2.07 4.58 -0.55
CA ALA A 388 3.53 4.62 -0.64
C ALA A 388 4.00 5.25 -1.98
N PRO A 389 3.51 4.79 -3.15
CA PRO A 389 3.80 5.46 -4.42
C PRO A 389 3.44 6.95 -4.42
N LYS A 390 2.28 7.32 -3.86
CA LYS A 390 1.85 8.73 -3.79
C LYS A 390 2.80 9.65 -3.03
N ARG A 391 3.43 9.17 -1.96
CA ARG A 391 4.44 9.97 -1.25
C ARG A 391 5.71 10.09 -2.09
N LEU A 392 6.10 9.04 -2.80
CA LEU A 392 7.24 9.08 -3.73
C LEU A 392 7.04 10.07 -4.88
N HIS A 393 5.80 10.39 -5.27
CA HIS A 393 5.55 11.43 -6.29
C HIS A 393 6.12 12.79 -5.88
N ILE A 394 6.24 13.08 -4.58
CA ILE A 394 6.82 14.34 -4.10
C ILE A 394 8.29 14.42 -4.50
N ASP A 395 9.07 13.39 -4.14
CA ASP A 395 10.52 13.40 -4.29
C ASP A 395 10.95 12.96 -5.70
N LEU A 396 10.29 11.94 -6.24
CA LEU A 396 10.66 11.29 -7.50
C LEU A 396 9.88 11.82 -8.70
N THR A 397 9.08 12.88 -8.56
CA THR A 397 8.32 13.43 -9.69
C THR A 397 8.19 14.95 -9.58
N LYS A 398 7.53 15.46 -8.53
CA LYS A 398 7.30 16.90 -8.35
C LYS A 398 8.59 17.68 -8.09
N ALA A 399 9.52 17.14 -7.29
CA ALA A 399 10.81 17.79 -7.05
C ALA A 399 11.65 17.88 -8.34
N GLY A 400 11.71 16.80 -9.13
CA GLY A 400 12.37 16.80 -10.43
C GLY A 400 11.75 17.81 -11.40
N PHE A 401 10.42 17.87 -11.47
CA PHE A 401 9.72 18.85 -12.31
C PHE A 401 9.96 20.29 -11.83
N LYS A 402 10.02 20.52 -10.51
CA LYS A 402 10.35 21.85 -9.96
C LYS A 402 11.77 22.29 -10.33
N ALA A 403 12.69 21.34 -10.48
CA ALA A 403 14.08 21.58 -10.88
C ALA A 403 14.28 21.65 -12.40
N SER A 404 13.26 21.37 -13.21
CA SER A 404 13.33 21.44 -14.67
C SER A 404 13.05 22.86 -15.20
N ASN A 405 13.33 23.07 -16.48
CA ASN A 405 12.99 24.30 -17.20
C ASN A 405 11.48 24.45 -17.47
N LYS A 406 10.70 23.38 -17.23
CA LYS A 406 9.25 23.27 -17.51
C LYS A 406 8.88 23.50 -18.98
N ASN A 407 9.84 23.33 -19.89
CA ASN A 407 9.59 23.39 -21.31
C ASN A 407 9.19 22.02 -21.82
N ASP A 408 8.10 22.00 -22.57
CA ASP A 408 7.51 20.84 -23.21
C ASP A 408 8.57 20.02 -23.97
N ASP A 409 8.39 18.71 -23.95
CA ASP A 409 9.27 17.67 -24.52
C ASP A 409 10.62 17.47 -23.81
N THR A 410 11.09 18.45 -23.03
CA THR A 410 12.40 18.38 -22.36
C THR A 410 12.30 18.14 -20.85
N GLU A 411 11.11 18.32 -20.26
CA GLU A 411 10.92 18.27 -18.81
C GLU A 411 11.14 16.88 -18.24
N ILE A 412 10.69 15.83 -18.94
CA ILE A 412 10.82 14.44 -18.48
C ILE A 412 12.29 13.99 -18.53
N GLU A 413 13.05 14.40 -19.53
CA GLU A 413 14.50 14.11 -19.63
C GLU A 413 15.26 14.75 -18.47
N GLN A 414 14.97 16.01 -18.16
CA GLN A 414 15.57 16.71 -17.03
C GLN A 414 15.16 16.11 -15.69
N MET A 415 13.90 15.68 -15.54
CA MET A 415 13.42 14.96 -14.36
C MET A 415 14.19 13.65 -14.16
N LYS A 416 14.42 12.89 -15.23
CA LYS A 416 15.22 11.66 -15.19
C LYS A 416 16.65 11.96 -14.76
N GLU A 417 17.30 12.97 -15.36
CA GLU A 417 18.67 13.34 -15.01
C GLU A 417 18.79 13.81 -13.55
N TYR A 418 17.82 14.60 -13.08
CA TYR A 418 17.74 15.02 -11.67
C TYR A 418 17.74 13.82 -10.73
N ILE A 419 16.90 12.81 -11.00
CA ILE A 419 16.80 11.62 -10.15
C ILE A 419 18.09 10.81 -10.19
N GLN A 420 18.69 10.61 -11.37
CA GLN A 420 19.97 9.92 -11.51
C GLN A 420 21.09 10.60 -10.70
N ARG A 421 21.15 11.94 -10.72
CA ARG A 421 22.10 12.71 -9.91
C ARG A 421 21.82 12.54 -8.41
N MET A 422 20.56 12.60 -7.99
CA MET A 422 20.18 12.42 -6.59
C MET A 422 20.51 11.01 -6.07
N ASP A 423 20.36 9.98 -6.89
CA ASP A 423 20.75 8.62 -6.54
C ASP A 423 22.27 8.45 -6.49
N ALA A 424 23.00 9.01 -7.45
CA ALA A 424 24.47 9.01 -7.42
C ALA A 424 25.04 9.71 -6.18
N LEU A 425 24.46 10.85 -5.79
CA LEU A 425 24.85 11.59 -4.58
C LEU A 425 24.57 10.77 -3.31
N ALA A 426 23.43 10.09 -3.25
CA ALA A 426 23.10 9.23 -2.12
C ALA A 426 24.04 8.02 -2.02
N LEU A 427 24.34 7.38 -3.14
CA LEU A 427 25.33 6.30 -3.24
C LEU A 427 26.71 6.77 -2.76
N HIS A 428 27.15 7.95 -3.22
CA HIS A 428 28.44 8.49 -2.81
C HIS A 428 28.47 8.85 -1.32
N ARG A 429 27.41 9.45 -0.79
CA ARG A 429 27.30 9.77 0.65
C ARG A 429 27.38 8.51 1.51
N ALA A 430 26.65 7.46 1.16
CA ALA A 430 26.72 6.17 1.87
C ALA A 430 28.15 5.61 1.86
N TYR A 431 28.85 5.69 0.74
CA TYR A 431 30.27 5.28 0.65
C TYR A 431 31.20 6.13 1.54
N LEU A 432 30.99 7.45 1.62
CA LEU A 432 31.77 8.31 2.51
C LEU A 432 31.51 8.01 3.98
N ASP A 433 30.23 7.81 4.35
CA ASP A 433 29.82 7.43 5.71
C ASP A 433 30.41 6.08 6.12
N PHE A 434 30.59 5.16 5.17
CA PHE A 434 31.34 3.93 5.40
C PHE A 434 32.82 4.19 5.70
N ARG A 435 33.48 5.00 4.87
CA ARG A 435 34.92 5.27 5.00
C ARG A 435 35.30 6.10 6.22
N SER A 436 34.38 6.93 6.72
CA SER A 436 34.61 7.81 7.85
C SER A 436 34.43 7.13 9.20
N ARG A 437 33.96 5.87 9.24
CA ARG A 437 33.81 5.10 10.48
C ARG A 437 35.16 4.76 11.10
N PRO A 438 35.44 5.17 12.35
CA PRO A 438 36.60 4.70 13.06
C PRO A 438 36.49 3.20 13.33
N GLU A 439 37.57 2.44 13.13
CA GLU A 439 37.65 1.04 13.54
C GLU A 439 37.34 0.94 15.05
N GLY A 440 36.27 0.23 15.42
CA GLY A 440 35.99 -0.14 16.81
C GLY A 440 34.95 0.67 17.60
N LYS A 441 34.12 1.51 16.98
CA LYS A 441 32.91 2.04 17.63
C LYS A 441 31.63 1.41 17.06
N ASP A 442 31.21 0.35 17.74
CA ASP A 442 29.89 -0.26 17.64
C ASP A 442 28.85 0.74 18.20
N GLU A 443 28.32 1.64 17.38
CA GLU A 443 27.06 2.29 17.73
C GLU A 443 25.96 1.24 17.54
N ALA A 444 25.41 0.77 18.66
CA ALA A 444 24.12 0.11 18.66
C ALA A 444 23.12 1.12 18.07
N GLU A 445 22.76 0.95 16.80
CA GLU A 445 21.72 1.75 16.18
C GLU A 445 20.47 1.66 17.08
N ASP A 446 20.14 2.79 17.72
CA ASP A 446 18.88 2.95 18.40
C ASP A 446 17.81 3.05 17.32
N TRP A 447 17.25 1.90 16.95
CA TRP A 447 16.15 1.78 15.99
C TRP A 447 14.88 2.55 16.40
N ARG A 448 14.90 3.32 17.50
CA ARG A 448 13.80 4.14 17.99
C ARG A 448 13.72 5.53 17.34
N ASP A 449 14.78 6.04 16.72
CA ASP A 449 14.78 7.43 16.22
C ASP A 449 14.23 7.60 14.79
N GLY A 450 13.63 6.56 14.21
CA GLY A 450 12.80 6.66 12.99
C GLY A 450 11.31 6.91 13.25
N TRP A 451 10.88 6.99 14.52
CA TRP A 451 9.49 7.23 14.90
C TRP A 451 9.16 8.66 15.31
N GLN A 452 10.16 9.55 15.39
CA GLN A 452 9.96 10.98 15.65
C GLN A 452 10.02 11.81 14.37
N ASP A 453 9.16 11.48 13.42
CA ASP A 453 8.61 12.51 12.51
C ASP A 453 7.12 12.25 12.22
N PHE A 454 6.48 11.62 13.20
CA PHE A 454 5.05 11.65 13.41
C PHE A 454 4.84 12.29 14.78
N ASP A 455 4.09 13.38 14.81
CA ASP A 455 3.63 14.09 16.01
C ASP A 455 4.63 15.10 16.65
N LEU A 456 4.82 16.26 15.99
CA LEU A 456 5.07 17.50 16.73
C LEU A 456 3.74 18.24 16.92
N PHE A 457 3.14 18.00 18.09
CA PHE A 457 2.12 18.86 18.66
C PHE A 457 2.82 20.02 19.38
N ASP A 458 2.65 21.24 18.87
CA ASP A 458 3.09 22.44 19.59
C ASP A 458 2.05 22.80 20.67
N GLU A 459 2.38 22.46 21.91
CA GLU A 459 1.57 22.75 23.11
C GLU A 459 1.38 24.26 23.37
N GLN A 460 2.22 25.14 22.82
CA GLN A 460 2.11 26.58 23.04
C GLN A 460 1.15 27.28 22.06
N THR A 461 1.03 26.79 20.83
CA THR A 461 0.25 27.49 19.78
C THR A 461 -1.05 26.80 19.40
N GLY A 462 -1.23 25.51 19.71
CA GLY A 462 -2.44 24.75 19.36
C GLY A 462 -2.72 24.68 17.85
N LEU A 463 -1.71 24.97 17.02
CA LEU A 463 -1.75 25.04 15.57
C LEU A 463 -0.64 24.15 14.99
N PHE A 464 -0.98 23.33 14.00
CA PHE A 464 0.02 22.60 13.21
C PHE A 464 0.59 23.53 12.15
N HIS A 465 1.93 23.59 12.01
CA HIS A 465 2.59 24.30 10.93
C HIS A 465 2.21 23.67 9.58
N LYS A 466 1.53 24.45 8.72
CA LYS A 466 1.33 24.09 7.31
C LYS A 466 2.64 24.32 6.55
N MET A 467 3.39 23.26 6.29
CA MET A 467 4.29 23.24 5.14
C MET A 467 3.60 22.49 3.98
N GLY A 468 3.16 23.26 2.98
CA GLY A 468 3.00 22.84 1.59
C GLY A 468 2.27 21.53 1.32
N ALA A 469 1.05 21.36 1.85
CA ALA A 469 0.18 20.24 1.50
C ALA A 469 -1.14 20.71 0.86
N ALA A 470 -1.12 21.85 0.15
CA ALA A 470 -2.26 22.36 -0.60
C ALA A 470 -2.39 21.77 -2.02
N ASP A 471 -1.34 21.11 -2.54
CA ASP A 471 -1.27 20.73 -3.96
C ASP A 471 -1.52 19.23 -4.22
N LEU A 472 -2.26 18.56 -3.32
CA LEU A 472 -2.62 17.13 -3.45
C LEU A 472 -4.12 16.92 -3.71
N ASP A 473 -4.89 18.00 -3.88
CA ASP A 473 -6.36 18.00 -3.90
C ASP A 473 -7.03 18.03 -5.28
N GLU A 474 -6.29 18.03 -6.39
CA GLU A 474 -6.86 17.89 -7.74
C GLU A 474 -6.39 16.63 -8.47
N LEU A 475 -6.75 15.48 -7.90
CA LEU A 475 -6.83 14.20 -8.63
C LEU A 475 -8.30 13.71 -8.64
N ALA A 476 -9.22 14.63 -8.93
CA ALA A 476 -10.49 14.24 -9.54
C ALA A 476 -10.18 14.01 -11.03
N ASP A 477 -10.08 12.75 -11.41
CA ASP A 477 -10.16 12.35 -12.81
C ASP A 477 -11.51 12.85 -13.36
N PRO A 478 -11.53 13.75 -14.36
CA PRO A 478 -12.78 14.17 -14.99
C PRO A 478 -13.48 13.00 -15.70
N ASP A 479 -12.79 11.86 -15.91
CA ASP A 479 -13.32 10.77 -16.72
C ASP A 479 -14.02 9.65 -15.93
N SER A 480 -14.26 9.84 -14.63
CA SER A 480 -15.17 8.97 -13.85
C SER A 480 -16.60 9.52 -13.72
N GLY A 481 -16.93 10.53 -14.54
CA GLY A 481 -18.20 11.27 -14.49
C GLY A 481 -18.93 11.38 -15.83
N GLN A 482 -18.96 10.33 -16.67
CA GLN A 482 -19.98 10.21 -17.72
C GLN A 482 -20.87 9.02 -17.44
N ASP A 483 -21.84 9.24 -16.56
CA ASP A 483 -22.99 8.37 -16.39
C ASP A 483 -24.24 9.24 -16.14
N VAL A 484 -24.36 10.36 -16.87
CA VAL A 484 -25.60 11.11 -17.06
C VAL A 484 -25.49 11.88 -18.39
N ALA A 485 -26.12 11.37 -19.44
CA ALA A 485 -26.57 12.24 -20.52
C ALA A 485 -27.79 13.00 -19.97
N LEU A 486 -27.82 14.33 -20.08
CA LEU A 486 -29.06 15.12 -20.20
C LEU A 486 -28.73 16.58 -20.56
N ASP A 487 -29.51 17.05 -21.53
CA ASP A 487 -29.48 18.34 -22.20
C ASP A 487 -29.90 19.55 -21.33
N THR A 488 -29.49 20.73 -21.82
CA THR A 488 -30.11 22.07 -21.76
C THR A 488 -30.05 22.95 -20.50
N ASP A 489 -29.45 24.13 -20.76
CA ASP A 489 -29.92 25.50 -20.52
C ASP A 489 -29.68 26.25 -19.19
N SER A 490 -28.85 27.30 -19.35
CA SER A 490 -28.92 28.67 -18.82
C SER A 490 -29.59 28.95 -17.48
N ASN A 491 -28.83 29.53 -16.54
CA ASN A 491 -28.92 30.97 -16.28
C ASN A 491 -27.88 31.44 -15.27
N SER A 492 -27.48 32.69 -15.47
CA SER A 492 -26.61 33.53 -14.67
C SER A 492 -27.17 33.81 -13.27
N ASP A 493 -26.30 34.11 -12.31
CA ASP A 493 -26.20 35.48 -11.76
C ASP A 493 -25.13 35.56 -10.66
N THR A 494 -24.48 36.72 -10.67
CA THR A 494 -23.44 37.22 -9.79
C THR A 494 -23.98 37.54 -8.40
N ASP A 495 -23.14 37.46 -7.36
CA ASP A 495 -22.77 38.67 -6.61
C ASP A 495 -21.77 38.43 -5.47
N SER A 496 -20.86 39.40 -5.41
CA SER A 496 -19.83 39.73 -4.44
C SER A 496 -20.33 40.03 -3.04
N ASN A 497 -19.51 39.77 -2.01
CA ASN A 497 -19.05 40.86 -1.14
C ASN A 497 -17.89 40.47 -0.22
N ASP A 498 -16.94 41.41 -0.15
CA ASP A 498 -15.80 41.51 0.74
C ASP A 498 -16.21 41.93 2.17
N GLY A 499 -15.33 41.71 3.15
CA GLY A 499 -15.50 42.18 4.52
C GLY A 499 -14.32 41.84 5.41
N ASP A 500 -13.57 42.88 5.76
CA ASP A 500 -12.19 42.91 6.25
C ASP A 500 -12.07 43.02 7.79
N PHE A 501 -10.87 42.63 8.29
CA PHE A 501 -10.10 43.08 9.46
C PHE A 501 -10.53 42.96 10.95
N GLU A 502 -9.55 42.42 11.71
CA GLU A 502 -9.00 42.82 13.04
C GLU A 502 -9.78 42.72 14.37
N ALA A 503 -9.25 41.91 15.28
CA ALA A 503 -9.05 42.27 16.70
C ALA A 503 -8.02 41.33 17.37
N GLY A 504 -6.91 41.88 17.84
CA GLY A 504 -5.91 41.20 18.66
C GLY A 504 -6.30 41.17 20.15
N CYS A 505 -5.72 40.22 20.91
CA CYS A 505 -5.65 40.32 22.36
C CYS A 505 -4.40 39.64 22.93
N VAL A 506 -3.78 40.37 23.86
CA VAL A 506 -2.54 40.12 24.59
C VAL A 506 -2.82 39.21 25.80
N VAL A 507 -1.93 38.25 26.09
CA VAL A 507 -1.95 37.54 27.39
C VAL A 507 -0.54 37.48 27.99
N LYS A 508 -0.40 38.07 29.19
CA LYS A 508 0.76 38.01 30.09
C LYS A 508 0.85 36.63 30.74
N LYS A 509 2.08 36.10 30.92
CA LYS A 509 2.34 34.92 31.76
C LYS A 509 3.17 35.35 32.98
N VAL A 510 2.62 35.08 34.16
CA VAL A 510 3.22 35.26 35.49
C VAL A 510 4.06 34.01 35.83
N VAL A 511 5.21 34.21 36.46
CA VAL A 511 6.17 33.19 36.93
C VAL A 511 6.06 33.03 38.45
N GLY A 512 6.37 31.82 38.94
CA GLY A 512 6.57 31.45 40.36
C GLY A 512 5.40 30.63 40.92
N ASP A 513 5.58 29.55 41.70
CA ASP A 513 6.75 28.98 42.33
C ASP A 513 6.40 27.56 42.82
N GLU A 514 7.44 26.81 43.17
CA GLU A 514 7.46 25.44 43.70
C GLU A 514 6.58 25.21 44.94
N ARG A 515 6.10 23.96 45.12
CA ARG A 515 6.27 23.19 46.38
C ARG A 515 5.73 21.75 46.33
N ASP A 516 6.48 20.92 47.04
CA ASP A 516 6.34 19.50 47.40
C ASP A 516 4.96 18.98 47.81
N ALA A 517 4.69 17.69 47.50
CA ALA A 517 4.08 16.75 48.46
C ALA A 517 4.20 15.28 48.00
N GLN A 518 4.78 14.46 48.88
CA GLN A 518 4.83 12.99 48.87
C GLN A 518 3.44 12.31 49.00
N PRO A 519 3.34 10.98 48.74
CA PRO A 519 2.10 10.32 48.37
C PRO A 519 1.26 9.87 49.59
N ARG A 520 -0.07 10.02 49.49
CA ARG A 520 -1.03 9.34 50.38
C ARG A 520 -1.83 8.30 49.60
N ILE A 521 -1.71 7.06 50.07
CA ILE A 521 -2.48 5.89 49.68
C ILE A 521 -3.89 6.06 50.24
N HIS A 522 -4.90 5.94 49.37
CA HIS A 522 -6.25 5.50 49.77
C HIS A 522 -6.83 4.65 48.65
N ASP A 523 -7.04 3.38 48.98
CA ASP A 523 -7.71 2.37 48.18
C ASP A 523 -9.16 2.76 47.85
N THR A 524 -9.53 2.72 46.58
CA THR A 524 -10.87 2.29 46.14
C THR A 524 -10.80 1.77 44.69
N GLN A 525 -10.92 0.45 44.57
CA GLN A 525 -11.43 -0.34 43.45
C GLN A 525 -11.51 0.32 42.06
N SER A 526 -10.45 0.17 41.27
CA SER A 526 -10.49 0.22 39.80
C SER A 526 -9.72 -0.97 39.21
N GLN A 527 -10.10 -2.19 39.62
CA GLN A 527 -9.70 -3.41 38.90
C GLN A 527 -10.62 -3.56 37.69
N GLY A 528 -10.14 -3.17 36.50
CA GLY A 528 -10.92 -3.36 35.26
C GLY A 528 -10.32 -2.78 33.99
N LEU A 529 -9.37 -1.84 34.05
CA LEU A 529 -8.82 -1.19 32.83
C LEU A 529 -7.29 -1.33 32.64
N ALA A 530 -6.55 -1.82 33.63
CA ALA A 530 -5.08 -1.92 33.54
C ALA A 530 -4.58 -3.29 33.02
N THR A 531 -5.44 -4.31 32.98
CA THR A 531 -5.10 -5.65 32.49
C THR A 531 -5.14 -5.78 30.97
N ASP A 532 -5.89 -4.92 30.27
CA ASP A 532 -6.01 -4.98 28.80
C ASP A 532 -4.84 -4.30 28.04
N LEU A 533 -4.15 -3.33 28.67
CA LEU A 533 -3.01 -2.66 28.05
C LEU A 533 -1.69 -3.46 28.16
N ARG A 534 -1.60 -4.41 29.11
CA ARG A 534 -0.48 -5.37 29.17
C ARG A 534 -0.69 -6.61 28.30
N ALA A 535 -1.93 -6.92 27.90
CA ALA A 535 -2.23 -8.04 27.01
C ALA A 535 -1.82 -7.78 25.55
N GLN A 536 -1.67 -6.52 25.13
CA GLN A 536 -1.20 -6.17 23.78
C GLN A 536 0.33 -6.24 23.58
N GLN A 537 1.10 -6.57 24.63
CA GLN A 537 2.55 -6.79 24.55
C GLN A 537 2.98 -8.25 24.75
N GLN A 538 2.03 -9.18 24.92
CA GLN A 538 2.32 -10.60 24.77
C GLN A 538 2.21 -10.94 23.27
N GLY A 539 3.34 -10.87 22.57
CA GLY A 539 3.42 -11.30 21.17
C GLY A 539 2.82 -12.69 21.03
N THR A 540 1.77 -12.80 20.20
CA THR A 540 1.14 -14.07 19.85
C THR A 540 2.26 -15.02 19.41
N LYS A 541 2.42 -16.16 20.08
CA LYS A 541 3.48 -17.12 19.73
C LYS A 541 3.24 -17.58 18.29
N ILE A 542 4.12 -17.16 17.38
CA ILE A 542 4.08 -17.61 15.99
C ILE A 542 4.79 -18.95 15.92
N HIS A 543 4.07 -19.96 15.45
CA HIS A 543 4.58 -21.28 15.18
C HIS A 543 4.86 -21.42 13.69
N TYR A 544 6.09 -21.84 13.41
CA TYR A 544 6.55 -22.17 12.06
C TYR A 544 6.52 -23.69 11.95
N PRO A 545 6.07 -24.28 10.82
CA PRO A 545 6.56 -25.61 10.50
C PRO A 545 8.09 -25.52 10.48
N ASN A 546 8.79 -26.54 10.97
CA ASN A 546 10.21 -26.73 10.68
C ASN A 546 10.25 -27.42 9.31
N PRO A 547 10.31 -26.72 8.16
CA PRO A 547 10.61 -27.41 6.92
C PRO A 547 12.04 -27.96 7.03
N GLU A 548 12.35 -29.04 6.32
CA GLU A 548 13.73 -29.19 5.83
C GLU A 548 14.03 -27.90 5.05
N ILE A 549 14.87 -27.03 5.62
CA ILE A 549 15.28 -25.80 4.96
C ILE A 549 16.29 -26.21 3.91
N VAL A 550 15.81 -26.53 2.71
CA VAL A 550 16.66 -26.55 1.53
C VAL A 550 16.98 -25.08 1.24
N THR A 551 18.11 -24.60 1.75
CA THR A 551 18.60 -23.27 1.41
C THR A 551 19.06 -23.26 -0.04
N ALA A 552 18.85 -22.15 -0.73
CA ALA A 552 19.48 -21.92 -2.02
C ALA A 552 20.99 -22.17 -1.89
N ASN A 553 21.57 -22.95 -2.81
CA ASN A 553 22.98 -23.31 -2.74
C ASN A 553 23.81 -22.16 -3.29
N CYS A 554 24.41 -21.37 -2.39
CA CYS A 554 25.26 -20.25 -2.78
C CYS A 554 26.72 -20.72 -2.78
N GLY A 555 27.08 -21.53 -3.79
CA GLY A 555 28.41 -22.15 -3.92
C GLY A 555 29.54 -21.20 -4.34
N ARG A 556 29.21 -19.92 -4.59
CA ARG A 556 30.17 -18.85 -4.90
C ARG A 556 29.87 -17.66 -3.99
N PHE A 557 30.92 -17.00 -3.50
CA PHE A 557 30.82 -15.81 -2.65
C PHE A 557 31.59 -14.64 -3.28
N VAL A 558 31.09 -13.43 -3.12
CA VAL A 558 31.80 -12.19 -3.46
C VAL A 558 32.53 -11.61 -2.26
N ALA A 559 33.53 -10.77 -2.51
CA ALA A 559 34.26 -10.07 -1.46
C ALA A 559 33.38 -8.99 -0.77
N VAL A 560 33.65 -8.71 0.50
CA VAL A 560 32.93 -7.67 1.27
C VAL A 560 33.12 -6.28 0.65
N GLU A 561 34.29 -6.01 0.08
CA GLU A 561 34.59 -4.78 -0.65
C GLU A 561 33.67 -4.59 -1.87
N TYR A 562 33.32 -5.69 -2.55
CA TYR A 562 32.36 -5.66 -3.66
C TYR A 562 30.97 -5.28 -3.15
N LEU A 563 30.51 -5.89 -2.05
CA LEU A 563 29.19 -5.61 -1.47
C LEU A 563 29.04 -4.15 -1.06
N ILE A 564 30.08 -3.57 -0.46
CA ILE A 564 30.09 -2.17 -0.04
C ILE A 564 30.09 -1.25 -1.27
N LYS A 565 30.96 -1.52 -2.25
CA LYS A 565 31.11 -0.68 -3.45
C LYS A 565 29.90 -0.74 -4.37
N ALA A 566 29.29 -1.90 -4.52
CA ALA A 566 28.20 -2.13 -5.47
C ALA A 566 26.80 -1.95 -4.85
N HIS A 567 26.63 -2.17 -3.55
CA HIS A 567 25.30 -2.29 -2.92
C HIS A 567 25.09 -1.46 -1.65
N MET A 568 26.01 -0.56 -1.27
CA MET A 568 25.90 0.25 -0.06
C MET A 568 25.74 -0.56 1.24
N ALA A 569 26.29 -1.78 1.29
CA ALA A 569 26.24 -2.65 2.47
C ALA A 569 27.25 -2.22 3.55
N THR A 570 27.19 -0.95 3.96
CA THR A 570 28.20 -0.28 4.80
C THR A 570 28.23 -0.80 6.24
N ASN A 571 27.10 -1.35 6.70
CA ASN A 571 26.95 -2.00 8.01
C ASN A 571 27.25 -3.50 7.99
N LEU A 572 27.54 -4.12 6.84
CA LEU A 572 27.53 -5.58 6.71
C LEU A 572 28.42 -6.30 7.74
N ILE A 573 29.64 -5.82 7.93
CA ILE A 573 30.58 -6.40 8.90
C ILE A 573 30.02 -6.28 10.32
N ASN A 574 29.41 -5.14 10.67
CA ASN A 574 28.81 -4.93 11.99
C ASN A 574 27.56 -5.79 12.20
N ASP A 575 26.70 -5.91 11.20
CA ASP A 575 25.48 -6.72 11.26
C ASP A 575 25.81 -8.21 11.46
N VAL A 576 26.79 -8.72 10.69
CA VAL A 576 27.32 -10.08 10.85
C VAL A 576 27.97 -10.25 12.22
N SER A 577 28.75 -9.27 12.69
CA SER A 577 29.39 -9.31 14.01
C SER A 577 28.39 -9.34 15.16
N LEU A 578 27.36 -8.48 15.11
CA LEU A 578 26.29 -8.39 16.10
C LEU A 578 25.50 -9.69 16.17
N TYR A 579 25.25 -10.31 15.02
CA TYR A 579 24.60 -11.61 14.97
C TYR A 579 25.46 -12.73 15.55
N LEU A 580 26.73 -12.82 15.15
CA LEU A 580 27.65 -13.84 15.69
C LEU A 580 27.83 -13.68 17.21
N LYS A 581 27.90 -12.45 17.73
CA LYS A 581 27.87 -12.16 19.17
C LYS A 581 26.56 -12.60 19.83
N ARG A 582 25.41 -12.51 19.15
CA ARG A 582 24.11 -12.99 19.68
C ARG A 582 24.04 -14.51 19.73
N LEU A 583 24.57 -15.21 18.73
CA LEU A 583 24.62 -16.68 18.72
C LEU A 583 25.66 -17.24 19.70
N HIS A 584 26.80 -16.56 19.79
CA HIS A 584 27.93 -16.96 20.62
C HIS A 584 28.49 -15.74 21.35
N PRO A 585 28.00 -15.48 22.57
CA PRO A 585 28.37 -14.29 23.35
C PRO A 585 29.88 -14.15 23.65
N ASN A 586 30.61 -15.26 23.56
CA ASN A 586 32.05 -15.35 23.88
C ASN A 586 32.95 -15.25 22.63
N LEU A 587 32.39 -15.08 21.43
CA LEU A 587 33.18 -14.95 20.21
C LEU A 587 33.81 -13.55 20.15
N PRO A 588 35.14 -13.42 19.93
CA PRO A 588 35.77 -12.12 19.78
C PRO A 588 35.18 -11.38 18.57
N PRO A 589 35.13 -10.03 18.59
CA PRO A 589 34.66 -9.25 17.44
C PRO A 589 35.52 -9.61 16.21
N PRO A 590 34.91 -9.92 15.05
CA PRO A 590 35.68 -10.31 13.88
C PRO A 590 36.51 -9.12 13.40
N HIS A 591 37.82 -9.33 13.27
CA HIS A 591 38.73 -8.39 12.62
C HIS A 591 38.57 -8.52 11.09
N SER A 592 38.85 -7.44 10.35
CA SER A 592 38.80 -7.40 8.87
C SER A 592 39.59 -8.52 8.17
N SER A 593 40.59 -9.11 8.85
CA SER A 593 41.41 -10.22 8.37
C SER A 593 40.85 -11.62 8.64
N TRP A 594 39.79 -11.78 9.45
CA TRP A 594 39.17 -13.07 9.80
C TRP A 594 38.07 -13.51 8.82
N ILE A 595 37.50 -12.55 8.09
CA ILE A 595 36.32 -12.73 7.26
C ILE A 595 36.58 -13.55 5.98
N PRO A 596 37.75 -13.51 5.32
CA PRO A 596 37.96 -14.29 4.08
C PRO A 596 38.22 -15.79 4.31
N SER A 597 38.70 -16.23 5.48
CA SER A 597 39.30 -17.56 5.65
C SER A 597 38.47 -18.58 6.44
N CYS A 598 37.47 -18.17 7.22
CA CYS A 598 36.72 -19.09 8.10
C CYS A 598 35.19 -19.11 7.87
N ILE A 599 34.71 -18.52 6.79
CA ILE A 599 33.31 -18.12 6.64
C ILE A 599 32.37 -19.03 5.81
N PRO A 600 32.81 -20.02 5.01
CA PRO A 600 31.83 -20.83 4.26
C PRO A 600 30.84 -21.58 5.15
N GLY A 601 31.28 -22.10 6.32
CA GLY A 601 30.42 -22.86 7.23
C GLY A 601 29.52 -21.99 8.13
N LEU A 602 30.08 -20.92 8.71
CA LEU A 602 29.37 -20.06 9.67
C LEU A 602 28.33 -19.13 9.03
N LEU A 603 28.52 -18.70 7.77
CA LEU A 603 27.46 -17.99 7.02
C LEU A 603 26.35 -18.94 6.56
N LEU A 604 26.66 -20.19 6.21
CA LEU A 604 25.62 -21.19 5.91
C LEU A 604 24.74 -21.46 7.14
N ASP A 605 25.35 -21.55 8.34
CA ASP A 605 24.64 -21.64 9.62
C ASP A 605 23.86 -20.36 9.99
N TYR A 606 24.38 -19.18 9.62
CA TYR A 606 23.69 -17.89 9.77
C TYR A 606 22.34 -17.89 9.02
N PHE A 607 22.31 -18.35 7.76
CA PHE A 607 21.11 -18.29 6.91
C PHE A 607 20.19 -19.50 7.06
N THR A 608 20.70 -20.68 7.42
CA THR A 608 19.86 -21.85 7.75
C THR A 608 19.13 -21.70 9.10
N CYS A 609 19.70 -20.99 10.09
CA CYS A 609 19.06 -20.75 11.39
C CYS A 609 17.98 -19.65 11.41
N HIS A 610 17.64 -19.05 10.26
CA HIS A 610 16.50 -18.13 10.14
C HIS A 610 15.14 -18.84 9.88
N SER A 611 14.97 -20.06 10.38
CA SER A 611 13.66 -20.49 10.93
C SER A 611 13.69 -20.37 12.46
N PRO A 612 12.69 -19.75 13.10
CA PRO A 612 12.73 -19.55 14.53
C PRO A 612 12.53 -20.89 15.22
N SER A 613 13.57 -21.41 15.89
CA SER A 613 13.55 -22.30 17.07
C SER A 613 14.54 -23.47 17.12
N ASN A 614 15.76 -23.37 16.58
CA ASN A 614 16.82 -24.36 16.87
C ASN A 614 17.78 -23.92 18.00
N LEU A 615 17.22 -23.56 19.16
CA LEU A 615 17.96 -23.62 20.42
C LEU A 615 17.21 -24.60 21.31
N LEU A 616 17.70 -25.85 21.37
CA LEU A 616 17.71 -26.74 22.54
C LEU A 616 18.19 -28.14 22.11
N ASN A 617 19.51 -28.33 22.08
CA ASN A 617 20.26 -29.44 22.70
C ASN A 617 21.70 -29.46 22.16
N PRO A 618 22.74 -29.49 23.02
CA PRO A 618 24.11 -29.69 22.57
C PRO A 618 24.35 -31.18 22.22
N PRO A 619 25.09 -31.50 21.15
CA PRO A 619 25.64 -32.84 20.98
C PRO A 619 26.82 -33.03 21.96
N MET A 620 26.89 -34.22 22.56
CA MET A 620 28.13 -34.76 23.15
C MET A 620 29.13 -35.12 22.05
#